data_AF-A0A662TQ45-F1
#
_entry.id   AF-A0A662TQ45-F1
#
_cell.length_a   1.000
_cell.length_b   1.000
_cell.length_c   1.000
_cell.angle_alpha   90.00
_cell.angle_beta   90.00
_cell.angle_gamma   90.00
#
_symmetry.space_group_name_H-M   'P 1'
#
loop_
_entity.id
_entity.type
_entity.pdbx_description
1 polymer ?
#
loop_
_entity_poly.entity_id
_entity_poly.type
_entity_poly.pdbx_seq_one_letter_code
_entity_poly.pdbx_strand_id
1 'polypeptide(L)'
;MKHTKRFAKTMLIVPAAIGFIAFVTLMAGLGGFYRAGSIPYEEGHIVVYMCPENNCEQIIISELNRAENYIHCAFYNLALDSVKSVLENKSTAVEVKTVTGRDRKSRRGIMHNKFCVIDSRRVITGSANPTKSIGRDMNNIVVIDSGIIAKNYEEEFKELDEGIFGGGKPTRIRKVNLSGIIVENYFCPEDGCEAALSNMLASATDNSKFMTFSFTSWLIG
;
A
#
# COMPACT_ATOMS: atom_id res chain seq x y z
N MET A 1 42.76 5.31 41.58
CA MET A 1 41.87 4.64 42.56
C MET A 1 40.45 5.17 42.34
N LYS A 2 39.39 4.42 42.03
CA LYS A 2 39.13 2.99 41.87
C LYS A 2 38.23 2.83 40.62
N HIS A 3 38.58 1.86 39.77
CA HIS A 3 37.67 1.29 38.78
C HIS A 3 36.65 0.41 39.49
N THR A 4 35.40 0.40 39.02
CA THR A 4 34.47 -0.71 39.26
C THR A 4 33.83 -1.10 37.94
N LYS A 5 34.42 -2.11 37.31
CA LYS A 5 33.78 -2.97 36.31
C LYS A 5 32.67 -3.78 37.00
N ARG A 6 31.53 -3.97 36.33
CA ARG A 6 30.65 -5.11 36.60
C ARG A 6 30.32 -5.78 35.27
N PHE A 7 31.04 -6.85 34.98
CA PHE A 7 30.74 -7.79 33.91
C PHE A 7 30.11 -9.06 34.51
N ALA A 8 29.26 -9.66 33.68
CA ALA A 8 28.84 -11.06 33.63
C ALA A 8 27.82 -11.59 34.67
N LYS A 9 26.69 -12.06 34.11
CA LYS A 9 26.30 -13.46 34.26
C LYS A 9 26.11 -14.07 32.87
N THR A 10 26.95 -15.05 32.56
CA THR A 10 26.84 -16.02 31.47
C THR A 10 26.30 -17.33 32.06
N MET A 11 25.88 -18.24 31.17
CA MET A 11 25.53 -19.68 31.33
C MET A 11 24.05 -19.96 31.69
N LEU A 12 23.38 -20.96 31.11
CA LEU A 12 23.85 -22.17 30.42
C LEU A 12 22.75 -22.71 29.48
N ILE A 13 23.16 -23.24 28.32
CA ILE A 13 22.32 -24.04 27.40
C ILE A 13 22.14 -25.45 28.02
N VAL A 14 20.91 -25.97 28.04
CA VAL A 14 20.64 -27.40 28.27
C VAL A 14 20.03 -27.98 26.99
N PRO A 15 20.68 -28.94 26.32
CA PRO A 15 20.05 -29.73 25.27
C PRO A 15 19.47 -31.00 25.90
N ALA A 16 18.17 -31.25 25.68
CA ALA A 16 17.63 -32.60 25.77
C ALA A 16 16.37 -32.69 24.92
N ALA A 17 16.52 -33.37 23.79
CA ALA A 17 15.42 -33.87 22.99
C ALA A 17 14.48 -34.74 23.85
N ILE A 18 13.17 -34.48 23.78
CA ILE A 18 12.10 -35.47 23.85
C ILE A 18 11.02 -34.94 22.91
N GLY A 19 10.62 -35.79 21.96
CA GLY A 19 9.81 -35.42 20.82
C GLY A 19 8.46 -34.79 21.18
N PHE A 20 8.11 -33.76 20.42
CA PHE A 20 6.73 -33.37 20.24
C PHE A 20 6.48 -33.26 18.73
N ILE A 21 5.86 -34.31 18.19
CA ILE A 21 5.23 -34.30 16.88
C ILE A 21 4.09 -33.27 16.98
N ALA A 22 4.37 -32.02 16.62
CA ALA A 22 3.34 -31.02 16.41
C ALA A 22 2.82 -31.19 14.99
N PHE A 23 1.74 -31.98 14.92
CA PHE A 23 0.80 -32.14 13.83
C PHE A 23 0.74 -30.91 12.88
N VAL A 24 1.12 -31.11 11.63
CA VAL A 24 0.72 -30.25 10.52
C VAL A 24 -0.78 -30.43 10.33
N THR A 25 -1.60 -29.64 11.04
CA THR A 25 -3.01 -29.47 10.67
C THR A 25 -3.07 -28.48 9.52
N LEU A 26 -3.10 -29.05 8.31
CA LEU A 26 -3.79 -28.48 7.17
C LEU A 26 -5.27 -28.33 7.57
N MET A 27 -5.70 -27.12 7.91
CA MET A 27 -7.12 -26.77 7.98
C MET A 27 -7.36 -25.59 7.07
N ALA A 28 -8.01 -25.89 5.96
CA ALA A 28 -8.65 -24.93 5.10
C ALA A 28 -9.66 -24.09 5.90
N GLY A 29 -9.68 -22.79 5.59
CA GLY A 29 -10.82 -21.89 5.68
C GLY A 29 -11.71 -21.98 6.92
N LEU A 30 -11.41 -21.16 7.93
CA LEU A 30 -12.43 -20.49 8.74
C LEU A 30 -11.91 -19.10 9.05
N GLY A 31 -12.73 -18.09 8.76
CA GLY A 31 -12.38 -16.68 8.91
C GLY A 31 -11.73 -16.39 10.26
N GLY A 32 -10.54 -15.79 10.21
CA GLY A 32 -9.85 -15.33 11.40
C GLY A 32 -10.74 -14.34 12.14
N PHE A 33 -11.21 -14.74 13.31
CA PHE A 33 -11.72 -13.82 14.32
C PHE A 33 -10.54 -12.97 14.80
N TYR A 34 -10.38 -11.79 14.21
CA TYR A 34 -9.47 -10.78 14.74
C TYR A 34 -9.96 -10.40 16.14
N ARG A 35 -9.09 -10.54 17.16
CA ARG A 35 -9.32 -9.89 18.45
C ARG A 35 -9.47 -8.40 18.18
N ALA A 36 -10.61 -7.83 18.56
CA ALA A 36 -10.79 -6.39 18.62
C ALA A 36 -9.69 -5.81 19.54
N GLY A 37 -8.64 -5.24 18.96
CA GLY A 37 -7.54 -4.61 19.69
C GLY A 37 -6.12 -4.92 19.21
N SER A 38 -5.88 -5.97 18.42
CA SER A 38 -4.52 -6.26 17.89
C SER A 38 -4.39 -5.83 16.43
N ILE A 39 -3.33 -5.07 16.10
CA ILE A 39 -2.97 -4.75 14.71
C ILE A 39 -2.66 -6.07 13.98
N PRO A 40 -3.34 -6.39 12.86
CA PRO A 40 -3.12 -7.62 12.13
C PRO A 40 -1.70 -7.66 11.59
N TYR A 41 -1.08 -8.83 11.71
CA TYR A 41 0.26 -9.11 11.20
C TYR A 41 0.18 -9.83 9.86
N GLU A 42 1.04 -9.44 8.93
CA GLU A 42 1.22 -10.08 7.63
C GLU A 42 2.70 -10.05 7.26
N GLU A 43 3.21 -11.15 6.69
CA GLU A 43 4.52 -11.14 6.06
C GLU A 43 4.41 -10.44 4.70
N GLY A 44 5.33 -9.53 4.41
CA GLY A 44 5.35 -8.78 3.16
C GLY A 44 6.40 -7.68 3.17
N HIS A 45 6.37 -6.84 2.15
CA HIS A 45 7.38 -5.79 2.02
C HIS A 45 6.86 -4.59 1.23
N ILE A 46 7.54 -3.46 1.41
CA ILE A 46 7.29 -2.22 0.69
C ILE A 46 8.59 -1.81 0.01
N VAL A 47 8.52 -1.50 -1.27
CA VAL A 47 9.63 -0.92 -2.03
C VAL A 47 9.19 0.43 -2.57
N VAL A 48 10.02 1.44 -2.35
CA VAL A 48 9.79 2.80 -2.84
C VAL A 48 10.81 3.12 -3.92
N TYR A 49 10.32 3.65 -5.04
CA TYR A 49 11.10 4.10 -6.18
C TYR A 49 10.87 5.59 -6.41
N MET A 50 11.93 6.33 -6.72
CA MET A 50 11.86 7.76 -7.03
C MET A 50 12.04 7.96 -8.53
N CYS A 51 11.20 8.80 -9.14
CA CYS A 51 11.28 9.19 -10.54
C CYS A 51 11.88 10.60 -10.63
N PRO A 52 12.76 10.89 -11.60
CA PRO A 52 13.18 10.03 -12.70
C PRO A 52 14.42 9.16 -12.40
N GLU A 53 14.94 9.15 -11.17
CA GLU A 53 16.15 8.39 -10.80
C GLU A 53 16.00 6.89 -11.07
N ASN A 54 14.80 6.36 -10.88
CA ASN A 54 14.40 5.03 -11.28
C ASN A 54 13.56 5.07 -12.55
N ASN A 55 13.65 4.01 -13.35
CA ASN A 55 12.81 3.84 -14.54
C ASN A 55 11.38 3.45 -14.15
N CYS A 56 10.61 4.45 -13.70
CA CYS A 56 9.27 4.29 -13.19
C CYS A 56 8.27 3.69 -14.20
N GLU A 57 8.44 3.99 -15.49
CA GLU A 57 7.68 3.32 -16.55
C GLU A 57 7.93 1.80 -16.54
N GLN A 58 9.20 1.38 -16.52
CA GLN A 58 9.54 -0.04 -16.51
C GLN A 58 9.14 -0.73 -15.21
N ILE A 59 9.17 -0.04 -14.06
CA ILE A 59 8.68 -0.59 -12.80
C ILE A 59 7.19 -0.93 -12.91
N ILE A 60 6.35 0.00 -13.39
CA ILE A 60 4.91 -0.25 -13.61
C ILE A 60 4.72 -1.44 -14.55
N ILE A 61 5.38 -1.43 -15.71
CA ILE A 61 5.27 -2.50 -16.71
C ILE A 61 5.69 -3.85 -16.13
N SER A 62 6.80 -3.90 -15.38
CA SER A 62 7.31 -5.12 -14.79
C SER A 62 6.32 -5.74 -13.80
N GLU A 63 5.68 -4.93 -12.97
CA GLU A 63 4.70 -5.43 -12.01
C GLU A 63 3.39 -5.85 -12.67
N LEU A 64 2.89 -5.11 -13.66
CA LEU A 64 1.71 -5.50 -14.44
C LEU A 64 1.91 -6.84 -15.16
N ASN A 65 3.11 -7.09 -15.69
CA ASN A 65 3.41 -8.35 -16.37
C ASN A 65 3.36 -9.57 -15.44
N ARG A 66 3.54 -9.38 -14.13
CA ARG A 66 3.52 -10.46 -13.13
C ARG A 66 2.10 -10.94 -12.78
N ALA A 67 1.05 -10.28 -13.28
CA ALA A 67 -0.32 -10.66 -12.97
C ALA A 67 -0.68 -12.04 -13.54
N GLU A 68 -1.32 -12.88 -12.74
CA GLU A 68 -1.76 -14.23 -13.11
C GLU A 68 -3.29 -14.39 -13.10
N ASN A 69 -4.01 -13.53 -12.39
CA ASN A 69 -5.47 -13.62 -12.21
C ASN A 69 -6.19 -12.33 -12.63
N TYR A 70 -5.78 -11.17 -12.10
CA TYR A 70 -6.38 -9.89 -12.48
C TYR A 70 -5.48 -8.67 -12.26
N ILE A 71 -5.82 -7.60 -12.96
CA ILE A 71 -5.24 -6.26 -12.84
C ILE A 71 -6.37 -5.23 -12.78
N HIS A 72 -6.49 -4.54 -11.65
CA HIS A 72 -7.45 -3.44 -11.48
C HIS A 72 -6.72 -2.14 -11.22
N CYS A 73 -6.82 -1.17 -12.13
CA CYS A 73 -6.08 0.08 -12.03
C CYS A 73 -6.99 1.31 -11.98
N ALA A 74 -6.75 2.20 -11.02
CA ALA A 74 -7.34 3.53 -10.97
C ALA A 74 -6.24 4.57 -11.16
N PHE A 75 -6.30 5.32 -12.27
CA PHE A 75 -5.34 6.39 -12.56
C PHE A 75 -6.06 7.70 -12.83
N TYR A 76 -5.64 8.79 -12.19
CA TYR A 76 -6.09 10.11 -12.57
C TYR A 76 -5.87 10.36 -14.08
N ASN A 77 -4.68 10.00 -14.57
CA ASN A 77 -4.32 10.16 -15.97
C ASN A 77 -3.53 8.96 -16.52
N LEU A 78 -4.14 8.19 -17.43
CA LEU A 78 -3.49 7.10 -18.16
C LEU A 78 -3.26 7.53 -19.62
N ALA A 79 -2.06 8.03 -19.92
CA ALA A 79 -1.71 8.62 -21.22
C ALA A 79 -0.37 8.11 -21.80
N LEU A 80 0.22 7.08 -21.21
CA LEU A 80 1.45 6.47 -21.68
C LEU A 80 1.15 5.18 -22.44
N ASP A 81 1.51 5.16 -23.73
CA ASP A 81 1.11 4.09 -24.65
C ASP A 81 1.70 2.73 -24.27
N SER A 82 2.95 2.68 -23.79
CA SER A 82 3.59 1.44 -23.35
C SER A 82 2.83 0.75 -22.22
N VAL A 83 2.33 1.50 -21.23
CA VAL A 83 1.51 0.96 -20.14
C VAL A 83 0.14 0.51 -20.63
N LYS A 84 -0.50 1.28 -21.53
CA LYS A 84 -1.77 0.88 -22.15
C LYS A 84 -1.63 -0.43 -22.93
N SER A 85 -0.59 -0.55 -23.75
CA SER A 85 -0.34 -1.77 -24.54
C SER A 85 -0.11 -2.99 -23.64
N VAL A 86 0.55 -2.84 -22.49
CA VAL A 86 0.70 -3.95 -21.53
C VAL A 86 -0.64 -4.35 -20.94
N LEU A 87 -1.47 -3.40 -20.51
CA LEU A 87 -2.82 -3.68 -20.00
C LEU A 87 -3.71 -4.37 -21.05
N GLU A 88 -3.69 -3.86 -22.29
CA GLU A 88 -4.40 -4.45 -23.43
C GLU A 88 -3.91 -5.88 -23.71
N ASN A 89 -2.60 -6.11 -23.75
CA ASN A 89 -2.04 -7.45 -23.96
C ASN A 89 -2.41 -8.40 -22.82
N LYS A 90 -2.32 -7.97 -21.55
CA LYS A 90 -2.68 -8.78 -20.38
C LYS A 90 -4.17 -9.12 -20.34
N SER A 91 -5.03 -8.25 -20.89
CA SER A 91 -6.48 -8.51 -20.96
C SER A 91 -6.87 -9.75 -21.79
N THR A 92 -5.95 -10.28 -22.59
CA THR A 92 -6.14 -11.55 -23.32
C THR A 92 -5.99 -12.79 -22.44
N ALA A 93 -5.37 -12.65 -21.26
CA ALA A 93 -5.00 -13.76 -20.38
C ALA A 93 -5.58 -13.64 -18.95
N VAL A 94 -5.78 -12.42 -18.46
CA VAL A 94 -6.28 -12.13 -17.11
C VAL A 94 -7.36 -11.05 -17.14
N GLU A 95 -8.18 -10.96 -16.10
CA GLU A 95 -9.16 -9.86 -16.00
C GLU A 95 -8.42 -8.52 -15.86
N VAL A 96 -8.74 -7.55 -16.72
CA VAL A 96 -8.16 -6.20 -16.64
C VAL A 96 -9.28 -5.18 -16.60
N LYS A 97 -9.32 -4.35 -15.55
CA LYS A 97 -10.24 -3.22 -15.42
C LYS A 97 -9.48 -1.94 -15.12
N THR A 98 -9.92 -0.84 -15.74
CA THR A 98 -9.27 0.46 -15.59
C THR A 98 -10.29 1.57 -15.39
N VAL A 99 -10.08 2.43 -14.39
CA VAL A 99 -10.85 3.66 -14.17
C VAL A 99 -9.94 4.86 -14.33
N THR A 100 -10.31 5.82 -15.18
CA THR A 100 -9.54 7.06 -15.42
C THR A 100 -10.21 8.31 -14.86
N GLY A 101 -9.45 9.18 -14.20
CA GLY A 101 -9.97 10.30 -13.41
C GLY A 101 -10.11 11.65 -14.12
N ARG A 102 -9.48 11.86 -15.29
CA ARG A 102 -9.39 13.18 -15.96
C ARG A 102 -10.72 13.93 -16.09
N ASP A 103 -11.81 13.19 -16.35
CA ASP A 103 -13.15 13.74 -16.53
C ASP A 103 -14.15 13.32 -15.43
N ARG A 104 -13.67 12.73 -14.33
CA ARG A 104 -14.49 12.20 -13.23
C ARG A 104 -14.45 13.15 -12.04
N LYS A 105 -15.49 13.97 -11.91
CA LYS A 105 -15.66 14.95 -10.83
C LYS A 105 -16.89 14.63 -9.99
N SER A 106 -16.77 14.78 -8.67
CA SER A 106 -17.89 14.78 -7.73
C SER A 106 -17.99 16.13 -7.02
N ARG A 107 -19.01 16.29 -6.16
CA ARG A 107 -19.13 17.48 -5.30
C ARG A 107 -17.96 17.65 -4.33
N ARG A 108 -17.19 16.58 -4.08
CA ARG A 108 -16.10 16.55 -3.09
C ARG A 108 -14.70 16.61 -3.71
N GLY A 109 -14.59 16.62 -5.04
CA GLY A 109 -13.31 16.73 -5.72
C GLY A 109 -13.25 15.94 -7.03
N ILE A 110 -12.05 15.78 -7.55
CA ILE A 110 -11.76 14.92 -8.71
C ILE A 110 -11.21 13.58 -8.23
N MET A 111 -11.47 12.49 -8.97
CA MET A 111 -10.82 11.21 -8.70
C MET A 111 -9.32 11.35 -8.95
N HIS A 112 -8.50 11.35 -7.89
CA HIS A 112 -7.05 11.58 -7.98
C HIS A 112 -6.22 10.34 -7.61
N ASN A 113 -6.86 9.17 -7.58
CA ASN A 113 -6.21 7.89 -7.29
C ASN A 113 -5.18 7.52 -8.39
N LYS A 114 -4.11 6.85 -7.96
CA LYS A 114 -3.00 6.39 -8.82
C LYS A 114 -2.53 5.06 -8.26
N PHE A 115 -3.23 3.99 -8.60
CA PHE A 115 -2.86 2.67 -8.14
C PHE A 115 -3.28 1.57 -9.10
N CYS A 116 -2.66 0.40 -8.94
CA CYS A 116 -3.11 -0.87 -9.48
C CYS A 116 -3.09 -1.93 -8.38
N VAL A 117 -4.13 -2.77 -8.33
CA VAL A 117 -4.19 -4.00 -7.55
C VAL A 117 -3.95 -5.18 -8.49
N ILE A 118 -3.06 -6.08 -8.08
CA ILE A 118 -2.67 -7.25 -8.84
C ILE A 118 -2.81 -8.49 -7.95
N ASP A 119 -3.62 -9.45 -8.40
CA ASP A 119 -3.78 -10.78 -7.79
C ASP A 119 -4.07 -10.80 -6.29
N SER A 120 -4.86 -9.83 -5.80
CA SER A 120 -5.25 -9.70 -4.38
C SER A 120 -4.08 -9.60 -3.41
N ARG A 121 -2.89 -9.24 -3.90
CA ARG A 121 -1.66 -9.29 -3.10
C ARG A 121 -0.74 -8.11 -3.33
N ARG A 122 -0.57 -7.66 -4.58
CA ARG A 122 0.33 -6.57 -4.90
C ARG A 122 -0.42 -5.29 -5.20
N VAL A 123 0.05 -4.20 -4.62
CA VAL A 123 -0.40 -2.85 -4.94
C VAL A 123 0.76 -2.06 -5.51
N ILE A 124 0.53 -1.42 -6.66
CA ILE A 124 1.37 -0.33 -7.14
C ILE A 124 0.63 0.96 -6.81
N THR A 125 1.26 1.93 -6.16
CA THR A 125 0.68 3.26 -5.90
C THR A 125 1.76 4.34 -5.90
N GLY A 126 1.45 5.56 -5.48
CA GLY A 126 2.38 6.68 -5.39
C GLY A 126 1.84 7.97 -6.01
N SER A 127 2.73 8.91 -6.30
CA SER A 127 2.36 10.18 -6.93
C SER A 127 2.34 10.12 -8.46
N ALA A 128 3.00 9.11 -9.05
CA ALA A 128 3.16 8.98 -10.50
C ALA A 128 1.87 8.58 -11.22
N ASN A 129 1.54 9.30 -12.29
CA ASN A 129 0.60 8.84 -13.32
C ASN A 129 1.40 8.24 -14.50
N PRO A 130 0.88 7.22 -15.20
CA PRO A 130 1.46 6.76 -16.47
C PRO A 130 1.22 7.80 -17.58
N THR A 131 2.10 8.79 -17.67
CA THR A 131 2.08 9.85 -18.70
C THR A 131 3.44 9.97 -19.36
N LYS A 132 3.52 10.71 -20.48
CA LYS A 132 4.78 11.03 -21.16
C LYS A 132 5.80 11.80 -20.29
N SER A 133 5.39 12.33 -19.14
CA SER A 133 6.27 13.04 -18.22
C SER A 133 6.84 12.16 -17.11
N ILE A 134 6.48 10.87 -17.02
CA ILE A 134 6.94 9.95 -15.96
C ILE A 134 8.47 9.82 -15.86
N GLY A 135 9.19 9.98 -16.98
CA GLY A 135 10.66 9.99 -17.02
C GLY A 135 11.31 11.35 -16.78
N ARG A 136 10.53 12.37 -16.38
CA ARG A 136 11.01 13.75 -16.16
C ARG A 136 10.50 14.34 -14.84
N ASP A 137 9.24 14.10 -14.51
CA ASP A 137 8.60 14.68 -13.33
C ASP A 137 9.05 13.96 -12.06
N MET A 138 9.38 14.75 -11.03
CA MET A 138 9.72 14.24 -9.71
C MET A 138 8.51 13.57 -9.06
N ASN A 139 8.50 12.26 -9.01
CA ASN A 139 7.41 11.45 -8.48
C ASN A 139 7.96 10.27 -7.69
N ASN A 140 7.06 9.53 -7.04
CA ASN A 140 7.37 8.23 -6.48
C ASN A 140 6.40 7.15 -6.97
N ILE A 141 6.89 5.92 -6.97
CA ILE A 141 6.10 4.70 -7.05
C ILE A 141 6.39 3.90 -5.78
N VAL A 142 5.32 3.37 -5.17
CA VAL A 142 5.38 2.46 -4.04
C VAL A 142 4.80 1.13 -4.49
N VAL A 143 5.59 0.06 -4.38
CA VAL A 143 5.14 -1.31 -4.60
C VAL A 143 4.99 -1.98 -3.24
N ILE A 144 3.80 -2.48 -2.95
CA ILE A 144 3.44 -3.08 -1.67
C ILE A 144 3.03 -4.52 -1.93
N ASP A 145 3.65 -5.45 -1.20
CA ASP A 145 3.26 -6.85 -1.15
C ASP A 145 2.52 -7.12 0.17
N SER A 146 1.19 -7.07 0.12
CA SER A 146 0.29 -7.25 1.27
C SER A 146 -1.11 -7.54 0.77
N GLY A 147 -1.67 -8.69 1.16
CA GLY A 147 -3.04 -9.07 0.82
C GLY A 147 -4.07 -8.24 1.58
N ILE A 148 -3.74 -7.80 2.80
CA ILE A 148 -4.62 -6.93 3.58
C ILE A 148 -4.72 -5.56 2.93
N ILE A 149 -3.60 -4.95 2.55
CA ILE A 149 -3.59 -3.65 1.88
C ILE A 149 -4.21 -3.78 0.49
N ALA A 150 -3.86 -4.82 -0.29
CA ALA A 150 -4.47 -5.07 -1.59
C ALA A 150 -6.00 -5.16 -1.51
N LYS A 151 -6.54 -5.80 -0.47
CA LYS A 151 -7.99 -5.86 -0.25
C LYS A 151 -8.60 -4.48 -0.01
N ASN A 152 -7.96 -3.60 0.75
CA ASN A 152 -8.47 -2.24 0.95
C ASN A 152 -8.51 -1.46 -0.37
N TYR A 153 -7.44 -1.54 -1.18
CA TYR A 153 -7.39 -0.92 -2.50
C TYR A 153 -8.41 -1.52 -3.49
N GLU A 154 -8.70 -2.81 -3.39
CA GLU A 154 -9.71 -3.48 -4.21
C GLU A 154 -11.14 -3.05 -3.80
N GLU A 155 -11.39 -2.86 -2.51
CA GLU A 155 -12.66 -2.29 -2.01
C GLU A 155 -12.86 -0.86 -2.54
N GLU A 156 -11.83 -0.01 -2.51
CA GLU A 156 -11.85 1.33 -3.14
C GLU A 156 -12.05 1.24 -4.66
N PHE A 157 -11.30 0.37 -5.35
CA PHE A 157 -11.42 0.20 -6.80
C PHE A 157 -12.85 -0.13 -7.21
N LYS A 158 -13.50 -1.03 -6.48
CA LYS A 158 -14.88 -1.41 -6.74
C LYS A 158 -15.83 -0.22 -6.64
N GLU A 159 -15.64 0.68 -5.68
CA GLU A 159 -16.44 1.89 -5.56
C GLU A 159 -16.25 2.80 -6.78
N LEU A 160 -15.00 2.97 -7.23
CA LEU A 160 -14.67 3.74 -8.44
C LEU A 160 -15.27 3.13 -9.72
N ASP A 161 -15.23 1.80 -9.84
CA ASP A 161 -15.78 1.04 -10.98
C ASP A 161 -17.32 1.13 -11.02
N GLU A 162 -17.96 1.17 -9.84
CA GLU A 162 -19.39 1.44 -9.66
C GLU A 162 -19.76 2.94 -9.84
N GLY A 163 -18.77 3.81 -10.09
CA GLY A 163 -18.97 5.24 -10.35
C GLY A 163 -19.13 6.09 -9.09
N ILE A 164 -18.77 5.57 -7.92
CA ILE A 164 -18.74 6.28 -6.65
C ILE A 164 -17.40 7.03 -6.54
N PHE A 165 -17.43 8.36 -6.59
CA PHE A 165 -16.23 9.20 -6.55
C PHE A 165 -16.24 10.17 -5.36
N GLY A 166 -15.17 10.16 -4.55
CA GLY A 166 -15.00 11.08 -3.41
C GLY A 166 -15.93 10.76 -2.24
N GLY A 167 -16.26 9.50 -2.05
CA GLY A 167 -17.05 8.98 -0.95
C GLY A 167 -17.07 7.47 -1.05
N GLY A 168 -17.89 6.81 -0.24
CA GLY A 168 -17.94 5.36 -0.19
C GLY A 168 -17.84 4.87 1.24
N LYS A 169 -17.31 3.66 1.42
CA LYS A 169 -17.18 3.04 2.74
C LYS A 169 -15.78 3.31 3.30
N PRO A 170 -15.68 3.63 4.60
CA PRO A 170 -14.38 3.77 5.24
C PRO A 170 -13.55 2.49 5.14
N THR A 171 -12.23 2.64 5.07
CA THR A 171 -11.27 1.54 5.05
C THR A 171 -11.45 0.66 6.28
N ARG A 172 -11.69 -0.64 6.05
CA ARG A 172 -12.00 -1.62 7.12
C ARG A 172 -10.81 -1.91 8.01
N ILE A 173 -9.65 -2.20 7.43
CA ILE A 173 -8.42 -2.52 8.15
C ILE A 173 -7.40 -1.42 7.87
N ARG A 174 -7.41 -0.39 8.72
CA ARG A 174 -6.55 0.79 8.51
C ARG A 174 -5.10 0.55 8.84
N LYS A 175 -4.80 -0.23 9.87
CA LYS A 175 -3.42 -0.48 10.35
C LYS A 175 -3.02 -1.93 10.11
N VAL A 176 -1.83 -2.14 9.58
CA VAL A 176 -1.25 -3.47 9.35
C VAL A 176 0.19 -3.47 9.86
N ASN A 177 0.60 -4.54 10.55
CA ASN A 177 2.00 -4.80 10.86
C ASN A 177 2.57 -5.69 9.76
N LEU A 178 3.28 -5.07 8.81
CA LEU A 178 3.89 -5.72 7.66
C LEU A 178 5.36 -6.02 7.99
N SER A 179 5.65 -7.26 8.39
CA SER A 179 6.99 -7.72 8.78
C SER A 179 7.72 -6.77 9.75
N GLY A 180 7.01 -6.18 10.71
CA GLY A 180 7.54 -5.26 11.73
C GLY A 180 7.32 -3.77 11.41
N ILE A 181 6.86 -3.43 10.22
CA ILE A 181 6.53 -2.05 9.82
C ILE A 181 5.04 -1.81 10.02
N ILE A 182 4.67 -0.81 10.82
CA ILE A 182 3.27 -0.39 10.93
C ILE A 182 2.92 0.50 9.76
N VAL A 183 1.99 0.02 8.93
CA VAL A 183 1.48 0.74 7.76
C VAL A 183 0.05 1.15 8.03
N GLU A 184 -0.27 2.42 7.77
CA GLU A 184 -1.64 2.93 7.83
C GLU A 184 -2.13 3.30 6.43
N ASN A 185 -3.28 2.79 6.01
CA ASN A 185 -3.87 3.00 4.69
C ASN A 185 -5.20 3.76 4.81
N TYR A 186 -5.33 4.83 4.01
CA TYR A 186 -6.42 5.80 4.03
C TYR A 186 -6.89 6.11 2.61
N PHE A 187 -8.20 6.18 2.41
CA PHE A 187 -8.86 6.76 1.22
C PHE A 187 -9.68 7.99 1.63
N CYS A 188 -9.51 9.07 0.88
CA CYS A 188 -10.03 10.39 1.26
C CYS A 188 -11.14 10.81 0.28
N PRO A 189 -12.22 11.44 0.78
CA PRO A 189 -12.35 12.05 2.11
C PRO A 189 -12.91 11.12 3.23
N GLU A 190 -13.43 9.94 2.91
CA GLU A 190 -14.19 9.07 3.83
C GLU A 190 -13.41 8.59 5.06
N ASP A 191 -12.08 8.47 4.99
CA ASP A 191 -11.29 8.08 6.15
C ASP A 191 -10.83 9.24 7.05
N GLY A 192 -11.20 10.49 6.74
CA GLY A 192 -10.87 11.64 7.58
C GLY A 192 -9.35 11.93 7.61
N CYS A 193 -8.71 11.85 6.45
CA CYS A 193 -7.25 11.89 6.29
C CYS A 193 -6.58 13.11 6.93
N GLU A 194 -7.20 14.30 6.88
CA GLU A 194 -6.67 15.50 7.52
C GLU A 194 -6.56 15.34 9.03
N ALA A 195 -7.62 14.84 9.68
CA ALA A 195 -7.62 14.57 11.11
C ALA A 195 -6.63 13.45 11.47
N ALA A 196 -6.55 12.39 10.65
CA ALA A 196 -5.59 11.31 10.85
C ALA A 196 -4.14 11.82 10.80
N LEU A 197 -3.81 12.64 9.79
CA LEU A 197 -2.49 13.24 9.63
C LEU A 197 -2.18 14.22 10.76
N SER A 198 -3.13 15.07 11.16
CA SER A 198 -2.97 16.00 12.28
C SER A 198 -2.70 15.26 13.60
N ASN A 199 -3.44 14.18 13.88
CA ASN A 199 -3.20 13.34 15.05
C ASN A 199 -1.84 12.64 15.02
N MET A 200 -1.43 12.12 13.85
CA MET A 200 -0.11 11.52 13.68
C MET A 200 0.99 12.54 13.98
N LEU A 201 0.89 13.73 13.41
CA LEU A 201 1.80 14.85 13.65
C LEU A 201 1.89 15.24 15.13
N ALA A 202 0.74 15.38 15.80
CA ALA A 202 0.67 15.73 17.21
C ALA A 202 1.29 14.67 18.14
N SER A 203 1.31 13.40 17.70
CA SER A 203 1.88 12.29 18.46
C SER A 203 3.37 12.03 18.20
N ALA A 204 3.97 12.70 17.22
CA ALA A 204 5.37 12.51 16.87
C ALA A 204 6.29 13.06 17.98
N THR A 205 7.19 12.22 18.49
CA THR A 205 8.09 12.57 19.61
C THR A 205 9.43 13.13 19.17
N ASP A 206 9.83 12.89 17.91
CA ASP A 206 11.13 13.30 17.37
C ASP A 206 10.94 14.18 16.13
N ASN A 207 11.21 13.63 14.93
CA ASN A 207 11.18 14.37 13.68
C ASN A 207 10.20 13.76 12.70
N SER A 208 9.30 14.59 12.17
CA SER A 208 8.39 14.23 11.09
C SER A 208 8.91 14.84 9.79
N LYS A 209 9.23 14.01 8.79
CA LYS A 209 9.70 14.45 7.47
C LYS A 209 8.59 14.28 6.45
N PHE A 210 8.30 15.33 5.70
CA PHE A 210 7.29 15.34 4.64
C PHE A 210 7.90 15.74 3.31
N MET A 211 7.35 15.16 2.25
CA MET A 211 7.53 15.63 0.89
C MET A 211 6.13 15.91 0.34
N THR A 212 5.80 17.19 0.19
CA THR A 212 4.53 17.64 -0.38
C THR A 212 4.79 18.75 -1.38
N PHE A 213 3.90 18.88 -2.36
CA PHE A 213 3.95 19.99 -3.31
C PHE A 213 3.57 21.32 -2.66
N SER A 214 2.59 21.30 -1.76
CA SER A 214 2.15 22.48 -1.02
C SER A 214 1.54 22.09 0.32
N PHE A 215 1.55 23.05 1.24
CA PHE A 215 0.75 23.05 2.45
C PHE A 215 -0.37 24.07 2.25
N THR A 216 -1.61 23.60 2.31
CA THR A 216 -2.81 24.45 2.14
C THR A 216 -3.81 24.26 3.27
N SER A 217 -3.56 23.30 4.17
CA SER A 217 -4.40 23.03 5.32
C SER A 217 -3.83 23.73 6.55
N TRP A 218 -4.60 24.66 7.11
CA TRP A 218 -4.29 25.35 8.36
C TRP A 218 -4.06 24.40 9.55
N LEU A 219 -4.57 23.17 9.51
CA LEU A 219 -4.41 22.18 10.58
C LEU A 219 -3.10 21.40 10.47
N ILE A 220 -2.46 21.39 9.30
CA ILE A 220 -1.28 20.56 9.01
C ILE A 220 -0.03 21.43 8.78
N GLY A 221 -0.17 22.61 8.17
CA GLY A 221 0.95 23.51 7.86
C GLY A 221 0.55 24.75 7.06
#